data_AF-A0A845RS61-F1
#
_entry.id   AF-A0A845RS61-F1
#
_cell.length_a   1.000
_cell.length_b   1.000
_cell.length_c   1.000
_cell.angle_alpha   90.00
_cell.angle_beta   90.00
_cell.angle_gamma   90.00
#
_symmetry.space_group_name_H-M   'P 1'
#
loop_
_entity.id
_entity.type
_entity.pdbx_description
1 polymer ?
#
loop_
_entity_poly.entity_id
_entity_poly.type
_entity_poly.pdbx_seq_one_letter_code
_entity_poly.pdbx_strand_id
1 'polypeptide(L)'
;SNKAEAKPINIDETVDIFTLQNGIYRYEGKVPADKNYPPELPTENTIHVSILALDRLDWNTSSNKPGYGMLIVCDNLTRVMWHNYKSYGLWRGWLPIAMAAPPQKFELPLAEGWTKYQQPYYQRNAFGEVTIWGSVKKDSAIAQGDVIATIPAGFRIPVSTELPAIKLLEGAPAAAAVFVRSYGDITAATTSTGSAVLSFVITYAGQ
;
A
#
# COMPACT_ATOMS: atom_id res chain seq x y z
N SER A 1 -16.74 -16.02 23.14
CA SER A 1 -16.32 -14.84 22.35
C SER A 1 -16.24 -13.63 23.26
N ASN A 2 -15.04 -13.23 23.66
CA ASN A 2 -14.85 -12.01 24.46
C ASN A 2 -14.83 -10.82 23.50
N LYS A 3 -16.01 -10.33 23.09
CA LYS A 3 -16.10 -9.02 22.44
C LYS A 3 -15.94 -8.00 23.55
N ALA A 4 -14.76 -7.42 23.70
CA ALA A 4 -14.61 -6.21 24.48
C ALA A 4 -15.49 -5.12 23.83
N GLU A 5 -16.52 -4.67 24.54
CA GLU A 5 -17.41 -3.62 24.04
C GLU A 5 -16.73 -2.26 24.16
N ALA A 6 -16.75 -1.49 23.08
CA ALA A 6 -16.22 -0.15 23.07
C ALA A 6 -17.18 0.79 23.81
N LYS A 7 -16.66 1.58 24.75
CA LYS A 7 -17.42 2.54 25.53
C LYS A 7 -17.58 3.85 24.73
N PRO A 8 -18.78 4.45 24.63
CA PRO A 8 -18.91 5.78 24.08
C PRO A 8 -18.18 6.77 25.00
N ILE A 9 -17.53 7.77 24.40
CA ILE A 9 -16.92 8.88 25.11
C ILE A 9 -17.20 10.17 24.36
N ASN A 10 -17.35 11.28 25.09
CA ASN A 10 -17.33 12.63 24.53
C ASN A 10 -16.00 13.26 24.93
N ILE A 11 -15.21 13.65 23.95
CA ILE A 11 -13.99 14.43 24.14
C ILE A 11 -14.39 15.90 24.07
N ASP A 12 -14.03 16.65 25.10
CA ASP A 12 -14.26 18.09 25.22
C ASP A 12 -13.15 18.73 26.07
N GLU A 13 -13.37 19.96 26.55
CA GLU A 13 -12.40 20.66 27.41
C GLU A 13 -12.09 19.89 28.71
N THR A 14 -13.05 19.11 29.23
CA THR A 14 -12.99 18.39 30.50
C THR A 14 -12.48 16.96 30.38
N VAL A 15 -12.69 16.31 29.22
CA VAL A 15 -12.30 14.92 28.98
C VAL A 15 -11.11 14.86 28.02
N ASP A 16 -9.96 14.44 28.56
CA ASP A 16 -8.73 14.24 27.80
C ASP A 16 -8.40 12.75 27.61
N ILE A 17 -8.15 12.34 26.36
CA ILE A 17 -7.81 10.96 26.00
C ILE A 17 -6.55 10.44 26.70
N PHE A 18 -5.66 11.35 27.11
CA PHE A 18 -4.45 11.04 27.87
C PHE A 18 -4.72 10.57 29.30
N THR A 19 -5.96 10.70 29.77
CA THR A 19 -6.41 10.33 31.12
C THR A 19 -7.31 9.10 31.14
N LEU A 20 -7.55 8.48 29.98
CA LEU A 20 -8.41 7.30 29.88
C LEU A 20 -7.82 6.12 30.62
N GLN A 21 -8.70 5.42 31.33
CA GLN A 21 -8.39 4.12 31.91
C GLN A 21 -8.28 3.05 30.82
N ASN A 22 -7.76 1.88 31.21
CA ASN A 22 -7.61 0.77 30.28
C ASN A 22 -8.95 0.38 29.66
N GLY A 23 -9.02 0.40 28.33
CA GLY A 23 -10.26 0.12 27.62
C GLY A 23 -10.25 0.52 26.15
N ILE A 24 -11.34 0.15 25.48
CA ILE A 24 -11.63 0.56 24.11
C ILE A 24 -12.74 1.60 24.18
N TYR A 25 -12.54 2.73 23.50
CA TYR A 25 -13.48 3.84 23.47
C TYR A 25 -13.83 4.20 22.02
N ARG A 26 -15.02 4.77 21.83
CA ARG A 26 -15.46 5.35 20.56
C ARG A 26 -15.91 6.78 20.75
N TYR A 27 -15.41 7.65 19.88
CA TYR A 27 -15.79 9.04 19.81
C TYR A 27 -16.23 9.40 18.39
N GLU A 28 -17.25 10.23 18.31
CA GLU A 28 -17.76 10.82 17.08
C GLU A 28 -17.97 12.32 17.32
N GLY A 29 -17.17 13.17 16.66
CA GLY A 29 -17.23 14.61 16.86
C GLY A 29 -16.01 15.36 16.33
N LYS A 30 -15.91 16.66 16.62
CA LYS A 30 -14.77 17.50 16.26
C LYS A 30 -13.72 17.48 17.36
N VAL A 31 -12.45 17.30 16.99
CA VAL A 31 -11.34 17.36 17.94
C VAL A 31 -11.19 18.78 18.47
N PRO A 32 -11.15 18.99 19.80
CA PRO A 32 -10.84 20.30 20.37
C PRO A 32 -9.43 20.77 19.98
N ALA A 33 -9.31 22.02 19.52
CA ALA A 33 -8.06 22.58 18.98
C ALA A 33 -6.94 22.76 20.02
N ASP A 34 -7.30 22.78 21.31
CA ASP A 34 -6.40 22.91 22.47
C ASP A 34 -5.76 21.58 22.90
N LYS A 35 -6.21 20.45 22.34
CA LYS A 35 -5.76 19.12 22.77
C LYS A 35 -4.69 18.56 21.82
N ASN A 36 -3.70 17.88 22.40
CA ASN A 36 -2.57 17.29 21.67
C ASN A 36 -2.96 15.98 20.97
N TYR A 37 -3.75 16.06 19.90
CA TYR A 37 -4.17 14.93 19.06
C TYR A 37 -3.14 14.60 17.97
N PRO A 38 -3.23 13.42 17.32
CA PRO A 38 -2.41 13.15 16.15
C PRO A 38 -2.49 14.29 15.13
N PRO A 39 -1.34 14.77 14.61
CA PRO A 39 -1.25 16.03 13.87
C PRO A 39 -1.98 16.07 12.52
N GLU A 40 -2.46 14.92 12.05
CA GLU A 40 -3.11 14.75 10.74
C GLU A 40 -4.59 14.35 10.86
N LEU A 41 -5.18 14.36 12.06
CA LEU A 41 -6.62 14.21 12.19
C LEU A 41 -7.32 15.48 11.70
N PRO A 42 -8.35 15.38 10.84
CA PRO A 42 -9.13 16.53 10.40
C PRO A 42 -9.74 17.25 11.61
N THR A 43 -9.38 18.51 11.84
CA THR A 43 -9.90 19.33 12.94
C THR A 43 -11.25 19.98 12.60
N GLU A 44 -11.55 20.14 11.31
CA GLU A 44 -12.76 20.81 10.83
C GLU A 44 -13.94 19.84 10.58
N ASN A 45 -13.66 18.54 10.43
CA ASN A 45 -14.64 17.51 10.12
C ASN A 45 -15.01 16.68 11.36
N THR A 46 -16.20 16.08 11.35
CA THR A 46 -16.55 15.02 12.30
C THR A 46 -15.63 13.83 12.06
N ILE A 47 -14.86 13.45 13.07
CA ILE A 47 -14.03 12.24 13.02
C ILE A 47 -14.71 11.11 13.80
N HIS A 48 -14.56 9.88 13.32
CA HIS A 48 -15.00 8.69 14.05
C HIS A 48 -13.76 7.95 14.52
N VAL A 49 -13.40 8.07 15.80
CA VAL A 49 -12.18 7.44 16.32
C VAL A 49 -12.47 6.29 17.26
N SER A 50 -11.68 5.23 17.08
CA SER A 50 -11.54 4.18 18.08
C SER A 50 -10.25 4.42 18.86
N ILE A 51 -10.32 4.41 20.19
CA ILE A 51 -9.18 4.64 21.08
C ILE A 51 -8.97 3.39 21.91
N LEU A 52 -7.77 2.80 21.82
CA LEU A 52 -7.31 1.79 22.77
C LEU A 52 -6.37 2.48 23.75
N ALA A 53 -6.81 2.57 25.01
CA ALA A 53 -5.99 3.03 26.11
C ALA A 53 -5.49 1.81 26.89
N LEU A 54 -4.17 1.74 27.06
CA LEU A 54 -3.49 0.73 27.85
C LEU A 54 -2.50 1.43 28.77
N ASP A 55 -2.72 1.36 30.07
CA ASP A 55 -1.80 1.83 31.11
C ASP A 55 -1.36 0.61 31.93
N ARG A 56 -0.05 0.55 32.16
CA ARG A 56 0.60 -0.45 32.99
C ARG A 56 1.02 0.26 34.28
N LEU A 57 0.12 0.25 35.25
CA LEU A 57 0.31 0.82 36.59
C LEU A 57 1.14 -0.09 37.54
N ASP A 58 1.50 -1.31 37.15
CA ASP A 58 1.87 -2.39 38.06
C ASP A 58 3.38 -2.59 38.33
N TRP A 59 4.27 -1.69 37.89
CA TRP A 59 5.67 -1.70 38.36
C TRP A 59 5.78 -1.00 39.73
N ASN A 60 5.29 -1.65 40.77
CA ASN A 60 5.18 -1.11 42.13
C ASN A 60 6.54 -1.09 42.86
N THR A 61 6.92 0.02 43.49
CA THR A 61 7.08 0.17 44.96
C THR A 61 7.80 1.47 45.33
N SER A 62 7.16 2.26 46.19
CA SER A 62 7.78 3.27 47.09
C SER A 62 8.35 4.59 46.51
N SER A 63 8.13 4.94 45.24
CA SER A 63 8.49 6.28 44.77
C SER A 63 7.46 6.85 43.79
N ASN A 64 7.15 8.15 43.92
CA ASN A 64 6.39 8.97 42.96
C ASN A 64 7.05 8.96 41.57
N LYS A 65 6.99 7.83 40.85
CA LYS A 65 7.68 7.59 39.58
C LYS A 65 6.83 6.69 38.67
N PRO A 66 6.93 6.87 37.34
CA PRO A 66 5.73 7.22 36.60
C PRO A 66 5.33 6.18 35.54
N GLY A 67 4.03 5.95 35.36
CA GLY A 67 3.46 4.83 34.59
C GLY A 67 3.85 4.79 33.11
N TYR A 68 3.85 3.57 32.54
CA TYR A 68 3.97 3.32 31.11
C TYR A 68 2.60 3.10 30.51
N GLY A 69 2.37 3.62 29.32
CA GLY A 69 1.09 3.46 28.66
C GLY A 69 1.17 3.61 27.15
N MET A 70 0.11 3.23 26.47
CA MET A 70 -0.03 3.32 25.03
C MET A 70 -1.44 3.80 24.71
N LEU A 71 -1.51 4.77 23.81
CA LEU A 71 -2.73 5.15 23.12
C LEU A 71 -2.59 4.72 21.67
N ILE A 72 -3.58 4.03 21.16
CA ILE A 72 -3.75 3.83 19.72
C ILE A 72 -5.04 4.52 19.32
N VAL A 73 -4.94 5.43 18.35
CA VAL A 73 -6.07 6.16 17.79
C VAL A 73 -6.20 5.73 16.34
N CYS A 74 -7.39 5.27 15.96
CA CYS A 74 -7.73 4.89 14.59
C CYS A 74 -8.86 5.78 14.10
N ASP A 75 -8.63 6.52 13.01
CA ASP A 75 -9.73 7.10 12.25
C ASP A 75 -10.46 5.98 11.51
N ASN A 76 -11.70 5.73 11.90
CA ASN A 76 -12.50 4.64 11.35
C ASN A 76 -12.92 4.88 9.89
N LEU A 77 -12.87 6.13 9.39
CA LEU A 77 -13.16 6.46 8.00
C LEU A 77 -11.96 6.20 7.09
N THR A 78 -10.82 6.81 7.41
CA THR A 78 -9.60 6.73 6.58
C THR A 78 -8.74 5.51 6.88
N ARG A 79 -8.98 4.83 8.01
CA ARG A 79 -8.17 3.72 8.54
C ARG A 79 -6.73 4.10 8.89
N VAL A 80 -6.44 5.40 8.97
CA VAL A 80 -5.15 5.88 9.47
C VAL A 80 -5.09 5.67 10.98
N MET A 81 -3.95 5.16 11.43
CA MET A 81 -3.71 4.82 12.82
C MET A 81 -2.47 5.55 13.32
N TRP A 82 -2.55 6.04 14.55
CA TRP A 82 -1.43 6.64 15.25
C TRP A 82 -1.28 5.98 16.61
N HIS A 83 -0.06 5.94 17.11
CA HIS A 83 0.21 5.57 18.48
C HIS A 83 0.96 6.68 19.21
N ASN A 84 0.65 6.85 20.48
CA ASN A 84 1.46 7.61 21.43
C ASN A 84 1.80 6.66 22.57
N TYR A 85 3.00 6.81 23.12
CA TYR A 85 3.41 6.02 24.26
C TYR A 85 3.81 6.94 25.41
N LYS A 86 3.38 6.56 26.60
CA LYS A 86 3.74 7.19 27.86
C LYS A 86 4.94 6.44 28.39
N SER A 87 6.03 7.16 28.64
CA SER A 87 7.25 6.62 29.22
C SER A 87 7.70 7.54 30.32
N TYR A 88 7.87 6.98 31.53
CA TYR A 88 8.09 7.76 32.74
C TYR A 88 7.05 8.89 32.88
N GLY A 89 5.77 8.57 32.65
CA GLY A 89 4.66 9.49 32.99
C GLY A 89 4.43 10.61 32.00
N LEU A 90 5.30 10.72 31.00
CA LEU A 90 5.24 11.71 29.95
C LEU A 90 4.87 11.02 28.65
N TRP A 91 3.87 11.57 27.96
CA TRP A 91 3.53 11.19 26.59
C TRP A 91 4.64 11.68 25.65
N ARG A 92 5.14 10.78 24.80
CA ARG A 92 6.34 11.02 23.98
C ARG A 92 6.03 11.56 22.59
N GLY A 93 4.76 11.69 22.26
CA GLY A 93 4.29 12.25 21.00
C GLY A 93 3.70 11.18 20.08
N TRP A 94 3.00 11.65 19.06
CA TRP A 94 2.32 10.79 18.10
C TRP A 94 3.28 10.30 17.03
N LEU A 95 3.21 9.00 16.77
CA LEU A 95 3.88 8.34 15.65
C LEU A 95 2.81 7.63 14.80
N PRO A 96 2.88 7.73 13.47
CA PRO A 96 1.98 6.98 12.60
C PRO A 96 2.28 5.48 12.71
N ILE A 97 1.23 4.66 12.79
CA ILE A 97 1.34 3.21 12.56
C ILE A 97 1.31 3.03 11.04
N ALA A 98 2.44 2.62 10.46
CA ALA A 98 2.64 2.62 9.01
C ALA A 98 1.49 1.90 8.26
N MET A 99 0.84 2.63 7.36
CA MET A 99 -0.02 2.07 6.33
C MET A 99 0.79 1.92 5.05
N ALA A 100 0.81 0.72 4.46
CA ALA A 100 1.36 0.55 3.12
C ALA A 100 0.41 1.26 2.13
N ALA A 101 0.86 2.39 1.57
CA ALA A 101 0.13 3.03 0.48
C ALA A 101 0.08 2.06 -0.72
N PRO A 102 -1.08 1.92 -1.40
CA PRO A 102 -1.14 1.15 -2.63
C PRO A 102 -0.10 1.68 -3.63
N PRO A 103 0.63 0.79 -4.34
CA PRO A 103 1.61 1.22 -5.32
C PRO A 103 0.96 2.06 -6.42
N GLN A 104 1.64 3.11 -6.84
CA GLN A 104 1.23 3.89 -8.01
C GLN A 104 1.43 3.06 -9.27
N LYS A 105 0.36 2.92 -10.05
CA LYS A 105 0.38 2.28 -11.37
C LYS A 105 0.61 3.33 -12.45
N PHE A 106 1.52 3.02 -13.36
CA PHE A 106 1.81 3.81 -14.55
C PHE A 106 1.44 3.02 -15.79
N GLU A 107 1.00 3.71 -16.85
CA GLU A 107 0.69 3.05 -18.11
C GLU A 107 1.95 2.48 -18.78
N LEU A 108 1.88 1.27 -19.31
CA LEU A 108 3.00 0.67 -20.03
C LEU A 108 3.25 1.40 -21.37
N PRO A 109 4.46 1.93 -21.63
CA PRO A 109 4.78 2.62 -22.89
C PRO A 109 4.97 1.61 -24.02
N LEU A 110 3.88 1.30 -24.72
CA LEU A 110 3.88 0.34 -25.83
C LEU A 110 4.64 0.90 -27.03
N ALA A 111 5.33 0.00 -27.74
CA ALA A 111 5.96 0.30 -29.01
C ALA A 111 4.91 0.45 -30.14
N GLU A 112 5.33 1.02 -31.26
CA GLU A 112 4.48 1.18 -32.44
C GLU A 112 3.90 -0.17 -32.92
N GLY A 113 2.63 -0.15 -33.34
CA GLY A 113 1.92 -1.34 -33.80
C GLY A 113 1.35 -2.23 -32.70
N TRP A 114 1.60 -1.92 -31.42
CA TRP A 114 0.98 -2.59 -30.28
C TRP A 114 -0.12 -1.74 -29.67
N THR A 115 -1.21 -2.39 -29.27
CA THR A 115 -2.34 -1.75 -28.60
C THR A 115 -2.63 -2.42 -27.26
N LYS A 116 -3.32 -1.68 -26.39
CA LYS A 116 -3.78 -2.16 -25.09
C LYS A 116 -4.91 -3.19 -25.30
N TYR A 117 -4.74 -4.42 -24.84
CA TYR A 117 -5.83 -5.41 -24.82
C TYR A 117 -6.66 -5.31 -23.53
N GLN A 118 -5.97 -5.11 -22.41
CA GLN A 118 -6.55 -4.70 -21.12
C GLN A 118 -5.92 -3.35 -20.72
N GLN A 119 -5.69 -3.09 -19.44
CA GLN A 119 -4.92 -1.91 -18.99
C GLN A 119 -3.52 -2.33 -18.51
N PRO A 120 -2.55 -2.56 -19.41
CA PRO A 120 -1.19 -2.91 -19.01
C PRO A 120 -0.54 -1.77 -18.21
N TYR A 121 0.20 -2.14 -17.17
CA TYR A 121 0.83 -1.19 -16.27
C TYR A 121 2.18 -1.67 -15.77
N TYR A 122 2.95 -0.75 -15.21
CA TYR A 122 4.08 -1.04 -14.35
C TYR A 122 3.96 -0.27 -13.04
N GLN A 123 4.55 -0.80 -11.96
CA GLN A 123 4.50 -0.19 -10.64
C GLN A 123 5.72 -0.62 -9.80
N ARG A 124 5.98 0.12 -8.72
CA ARG A 124 6.92 -0.26 -7.66
C ARG A 124 6.19 -0.19 -6.33
N ASN A 125 6.27 -1.24 -5.52
CA ASN A 125 5.67 -1.26 -4.19
C ASN A 125 6.58 -0.64 -3.12
N ALA A 126 6.06 -0.49 -1.89
CA ALA A 126 6.79 0.11 -0.77
C ALA A 126 8.04 -0.70 -0.34
N PHE A 127 8.14 -1.97 -0.74
CA PHE A 127 9.29 -2.84 -0.49
C PHE A 127 10.31 -2.80 -1.63
N GLY A 128 10.11 -1.96 -2.65
CA GLY A 128 10.98 -1.83 -3.81
C GLY A 128 10.76 -2.90 -4.89
N GLU A 129 9.79 -3.80 -4.75
CA GLU A 129 9.48 -4.78 -5.80
C GLU A 129 8.79 -4.09 -6.98
N VAL A 130 9.25 -4.41 -8.18
CA VAL A 130 8.67 -3.92 -9.44
C VAL A 130 7.77 -5.00 -10.02
N THR A 131 6.57 -4.61 -10.44
CA THR A 131 5.65 -5.44 -11.21
C THR A 131 5.39 -4.79 -12.56
N ILE A 132 5.47 -5.57 -13.64
CA ILE A 132 5.06 -5.18 -14.98
C ILE A 132 4.00 -6.18 -15.45
N TRP A 133 2.80 -5.68 -15.75
CA TRP A 133 1.73 -6.47 -16.35
C TRP A 133 1.56 -6.06 -17.80
N GLY A 134 1.91 -6.96 -18.71
CA GLY A 134 1.63 -6.83 -20.13
C GLY A 134 0.34 -7.54 -20.48
N SER A 135 -0.59 -6.83 -21.11
CA SER A 135 -1.76 -7.39 -21.77
C SER A 135 -2.01 -6.55 -23.03
N VAL A 136 -1.41 -7.00 -24.11
CA VAL A 136 -1.22 -6.22 -25.34
C VAL A 136 -1.70 -7.01 -26.55
N LYS A 137 -2.10 -6.30 -27.60
CA LYS A 137 -2.54 -6.88 -28.87
C LYS A 137 -1.68 -6.33 -30.00
N LYS A 138 -1.38 -7.18 -30.98
CA LYS A 138 -0.88 -6.76 -32.29
C LYS A 138 -1.88 -7.23 -33.35
N ASP A 139 -2.33 -6.32 -34.22
CA ASP A 139 -3.31 -6.65 -35.27
C ASP A 139 -2.66 -7.36 -36.48
N SER A 140 -1.33 -7.33 -36.57
CA SER A 140 -0.54 -8.13 -37.50
C SER A 140 0.03 -9.39 -36.82
N ALA A 141 0.72 -10.22 -37.60
CA ALA A 141 1.60 -11.25 -37.07
C ALA A 141 2.60 -10.67 -36.07
N ILE A 142 2.85 -11.40 -34.99
CA ILE A 142 3.94 -11.17 -34.03
C ILE A 142 5.17 -11.89 -34.58
N ALA A 143 6.26 -11.16 -34.75
CA ALA A 143 7.57 -11.70 -35.06
C ALA A 143 8.40 -11.84 -33.79
N GLN A 144 9.27 -12.86 -33.77
CA GLN A 144 10.25 -12.98 -32.71
C GLN A 144 11.19 -11.77 -32.75
N GLY A 145 11.43 -11.16 -31.59
CA GLY A 145 12.23 -9.95 -31.46
C GLY A 145 11.45 -8.64 -31.60
N ASP A 146 10.15 -8.69 -31.93
CA ASP A 146 9.29 -7.49 -31.92
C ASP A 146 9.37 -6.80 -30.55
N VAL A 147 9.72 -5.53 -30.54
CA VAL A 147 9.66 -4.70 -29.32
C VAL A 147 8.20 -4.45 -28.98
N ILE A 148 7.82 -4.81 -27.77
CA ILE A 148 6.45 -4.67 -27.22
C ILE A 148 6.34 -3.36 -26.46
N ALA A 149 7.32 -3.07 -25.60
CA ALA A 149 7.39 -1.89 -24.76
C ALA A 149 8.84 -1.65 -24.29
N THR A 150 9.16 -0.41 -23.92
CA THR A 150 10.47 -0.05 -23.34
C THR A 150 10.29 0.53 -21.95
N ILE A 151 10.76 -0.18 -20.93
CA ILE A 151 10.54 0.18 -19.54
C ILE A 151 11.41 1.39 -19.11
N PRO A 152 10.82 2.41 -18.46
CA PRO A 152 11.56 3.57 -17.98
C PRO A 152 12.67 3.21 -16.98
N ALA A 153 13.74 4.02 -16.96
CA ALA A 153 14.79 3.90 -15.96
C ALA A 153 14.20 3.97 -14.54
N GLY A 154 14.75 3.20 -13.60
CA GLY A 154 14.18 3.01 -12.27
C GLY A 154 13.12 1.91 -12.18
N PHE A 155 12.64 1.35 -13.29
CA PHE A 155 11.74 0.19 -13.29
C PHE A 155 12.30 -0.95 -14.13
N ARG A 156 13.61 -0.99 -14.39
CA ARG A 156 14.24 -1.99 -15.25
C ARG A 156 14.69 -3.19 -14.44
N ILE A 157 14.59 -4.37 -15.04
CA ILE A 157 15.10 -5.61 -14.46
C ILE A 157 16.64 -5.55 -14.38
N PRO A 158 17.27 -6.02 -13.30
CA PRO A 158 18.74 -5.96 -13.19
C PRO A 158 19.45 -6.88 -14.18
N VAL A 159 18.83 -8.01 -14.54
CA VAL A 159 19.42 -9.04 -15.41
C VAL A 159 18.44 -9.41 -16.51
N SER A 160 18.92 -9.41 -17.76
CA SER A 160 18.12 -9.83 -18.91
C SER A 160 17.71 -11.30 -18.78
N THR A 161 16.44 -11.61 -19.03
CA THR A 161 15.92 -12.98 -18.91
C THR A 161 14.72 -13.19 -19.82
N GLU A 162 14.56 -14.43 -20.26
CA GLU A 162 13.32 -14.90 -20.87
C GLU A 162 12.32 -15.29 -19.77
N LEU A 163 11.05 -14.93 -19.95
CA LEU A 163 9.98 -15.18 -18.99
C LEU A 163 8.74 -15.73 -19.69
N PRO A 164 7.97 -16.59 -19.00
CA PRO A 164 6.75 -17.18 -19.56
C PRO A 164 5.69 -16.11 -19.86
N ALA A 165 4.95 -16.35 -20.93
CA ALA A 165 3.80 -15.56 -21.35
C ALA A 165 2.70 -16.49 -21.88
N ILE A 166 1.51 -15.93 -22.07
CA ILE A 166 0.41 -16.61 -22.76
C ILE A 166 0.05 -15.79 -23.99
N LYS A 167 -0.05 -16.44 -25.15
CA LYS A 167 -0.56 -15.85 -26.37
C LYS A 167 -1.97 -16.35 -26.64
N LEU A 168 -2.88 -15.47 -27.06
CA LEU A 168 -4.19 -15.85 -27.58
C LEU A 168 -4.20 -15.60 -29.09
N LEU A 169 -4.34 -16.67 -29.87
CA LEU A 169 -4.55 -16.60 -31.32
C LEU A 169 -6.02 -16.93 -31.57
N GLU A 170 -6.79 -15.98 -32.14
CA GLU A 170 -8.24 -16.17 -32.38
C GLU A 170 -9.01 -16.63 -31.13
N GLY A 171 -8.57 -16.21 -29.93
CA GLY A 171 -9.16 -16.58 -28.64
C GLY A 171 -8.66 -17.90 -28.05
N ALA A 172 -7.85 -18.69 -28.76
CA ALA A 172 -7.25 -19.92 -28.25
C ALA A 172 -5.94 -19.64 -27.51
N PRO A 173 -5.82 -20.01 -26.22
CA PRO A 173 -4.59 -19.81 -25.46
C PRO A 173 -3.49 -20.78 -25.89
N ALA A 174 -2.27 -20.27 -25.99
CA ALA A 174 -1.06 -21.04 -26.27
C ALA A 174 0.11 -20.53 -25.41
N ALA A 175 1.04 -21.43 -25.08
CA ALA A 175 2.28 -21.06 -24.40
C ALA A 175 3.10 -20.08 -25.26
N ALA A 176 3.70 -19.10 -24.61
CA ALA A 176 4.55 -18.11 -25.22
C ALA A 176 5.65 -17.68 -24.25
N ALA A 177 6.55 -16.84 -24.72
CA ALA A 177 7.57 -16.21 -23.90
C ALA A 177 7.79 -14.76 -24.32
N VAL A 178 8.28 -13.95 -23.38
CA VAL A 178 8.84 -12.62 -23.63
C VAL A 178 10.27 -12.59 -23.14
N PHE A 179 11.11 -11.86 -23.85
CA PHE A 179 12.48 -11.59 -23.41
C PHE A 179 12.53 -10.16 -22.86
N VAL A 180 12.90 -10.02 -21.60
CA VAL A 180 13.01 -8.74 -20.90
C VAL A 180 14.49 -8.41 -20.76
N ARG A 181 14.90 -7.27 -21.28
CA ARG A 181 16.30 -6.84 -21.29
C ARG A 181 16.58 -5.89 -20.15
N SER A 182 17.78 -5.99 -19.57
CA SER A 182 18.18 -5.12 -18.45
C SER A 182 18.21 -3.63 -18.80
N TYR A 183 18.32 -3.29 -20.09
CA TYR A 183 18.20 -1.92 -20.57
C TYR A 183 16.76 -1.44 -20.83
N GLY A 184 15.75 -2.29 -20.57
CA GLY A 184 14.34 -1.90 -20.47
C GLY A 184 13.43 -2.49 -21.53
N ASP A 185 13.93 -2.98 -22.66
CA ASP A 185 13.07 -3.53 -23.71
C ASP A 185 12.42 -4.84 -23.30
N ILE A 186 11.13 -4.95 -23.59
CA ILE A 186 10.39 -6.21 -23.60
C ILE A 186 10.15 -6.59 -25.05
N THR A 187 10.64 -7.75 -25.45
CA THR A 187 10.46 -8.28 -26.81
C THR A 187 9.70 -9.60 -26.83
N ALA A 188 8.98 -9.85 -27.92
CA ALA A 188 8.35 -11.14 -28.14
C ALA A 188 9.42 -12.23 -28.33
N ALA A 189 9.39 -13.28 -27.51
CA ALA A 189 10.15 -14.52 -27.73
C ALA A 189 9.22 -15.61 -28.32
N THR A 190 8.20 -15.18 -29.05
CA THR A 190 7.18 -16.03 -29.68
C THR A 190 6.82 -15.44 -31.05
N THR A 191 6.13 -16.21 -31.87
CA THR A 191 5.61 -15.79 -33.17
C THR A 191 4.10 -16.02 -33.26
N SER A 192 3.40 -15.31 -34.14
CA SER A 192 2.04 -15.65 -34.56
C SER A 192 1.88 -15.55 -36.08
N THR A 193 0.90 -16.25 -36.63
CA THR A 193 0.57 -16.20 -38.06
C THR A 193 -0.36 -15.04 -38.43
N GLY A 194 -0.95 -14.38 -37.43
CA GLY A 194 -1.87 -13.24 -37.59
C GLY A 194 -2.05 -12.49 -36.28
N SER A 195 -3.10 -11.66 -36.21
CA SER A 195 -3.45 -10.89 -35.01
C SER A 195 -3.47 -11.77 -33.77
N ALA A 196 -2.79 -11.33 -32.71
CA ALA A 196 -2.73 -12.06 -31.46
C ALA A 196 -2.63 -11.13 -30.25
N VAL A 197 -3.09 -11.62 -29.12
CA VAL A 197 -2.89 -11.00 -27.81
C VAL A 197 -1.74 -11.70 -27.11
N LEU A 198 -0.91 -10.94 -26.41
CA LEU A 198 0.15 -11.46 -25.56
C LEU A 198 -0.05 -10.93 -24.14
N SER A 199 -0.08 -11.84 -23.16
CA SER A 199 -0.22 -11.52 -21.75
C SER A 199 0.97 -12.07 -20.94
N PHE A 200 1.54 -11.26 -20.08
CA PHE A 200 2.67 -11.63 -19.21
C PHE A 200 2.64 -10.81 -17.91
N VAL A 201 3.17 -11.40 -16.84
CA VAL A 201 3.42 -10.70 -15.57
C VAL A 201 4.88 -10.93 -15.21
N ILE A 202 5.58 -9.84 -14.92
CA ILE A 202 7.00 -9.85 -14.55
C ILE A 202 7.09 -9.21 -13.18
N THR A 203 7.69 -9.91 -12.22
CA THR A 203 7.92 -9.41 -10.87
C THR A 203 9.35 -9.68 -10.45
N TYR A 204 10.03 -8.67 -9.90
CA TYR A 204 11.39 -8.80 -9.39
C TYR A 204 11.67 -7.73 -8.33
N ALA A 205 12.67 -7.99 -7.48
CA ALA A 205 13.19 -6.99 -6.58
C ALA A 205 13.80 -5.83 -7.40
N GLY A 206 13.26 -4.63 -7.24
CA GLY A 206 13.79 -3.43 -7.87
C GLY A 206 15.15 -3.05 -7.31
N GLN A 207 15.87 -2.22 -8.07
CA GLN A 207 17.08 -1.54 -7.62
C GLN A 207 16.76 -0.30 -6.77
#